data_AF-A0A2N3EP12-F1
#
_entry.id   AF-A0A2N3EP12-F1
#
_cell.length_a   1.000
_cell.length_b   1.000
_cell.length_c   1.000
_cell.angle_alpha   90.00
_cell.angle_beta   90.00
_cell.angle_gamma   90.00
#
_symmetry.space_group_name_H-M   'P 1'
#
loop_
_entity.id
_entity.type
_entity.pdbx_description
1 polymer ?
#
loop_
_entity_poly.entity_id
_entity_poly.type
_entity_poly.pdbx_seq_one_letter_code
_entity_poly.pdbx_strand_id
1 'polypeptide(L)' 'MTCSKPMKSPCLSLCAVDGRANVCRGCGRSLKEIAGWGAMSDAERDKVLRDLPARIMRLGDKASAPEEALAKIADALSG' A
#
# COMPACT_ATOMS: atom_id res chain seq x y z
N MET A 1 -9.02 -23.40 13.63
CA MET A 1 -9.01 -21.93 13.47
C MET A 1 -8.59 -21.62 12.05
N THR A 2 -9.49 -21.19 11.18
CA THR A 2 -9.18 -21.00 9.76
C THR A 2 -8.42 -19.70 9.54
N CYS A 3 -7.13 -19.86 9.21
CA CYS A 3 -6.25 -18.82 8.71
C CYS A 3 -6.80 -18.34 7.36
N SER A 4 -7.54 -17.24 7.38
CA SER A 4 -8.02 -16.58 6.17
C SER A 4 -6.80 -16.13 5.38
N LYS A 5 -6.68 -16.60 4.14
CA LYS A 5 -5.63 -16.23 3.19
C LYS A 5 -5.41 -14.71 3.30
N PRO A 6 -4.21 -14.23 3.68
CA PRO A 6 -4.02 -12.82 3.98
C PRO A 6 -4.38 -12.03 2.74
N MET A 7 -5.43 -11.20 2.86
CA MET A 7 -5.79 -10.23 1.84
C MET A 7 -4.50 -9.50 1.43
N LYS A 8 -4.12 -9.61 0.15
CA LYS A 8 -2.98 -8.90 -0.43
C LYS A 8 -3.05 -7.45 0.03
N SER A 9 -2.16 -7.04 0.91
CA SER A 9 -2.17 -5.71 1.52
C SER A 9 -0.73 -5.27 1.69
N PRO A 10 -0.33 -4.13 1.11
CA PRO A 10 1.03 -3.62 1.18
C PRO A 10 1.30 -2.91 2.53
N CYS A 11 0.60 -3.31 3.60
CA CYS A 11 0.72 -2.67 4.90
C CYS A 11 2.01 -3.11 5.59
N LEU A 12 2.85 -2.15 5.96
CA LEU A 12 4.07 -2.34 6.76
C LEU A 12 3.79 -2.31 8.27
N SER A 13 2.53 -2.29 8.69
CA SER A 13 2.11 -1.97 10.07
C SER A 13 2.64 -0.61 10.59
N LEU A 14 3.18 0.21 9.69
CA LEU A 14 3.64 1.56 9.95
C LEU A 14 2.59 2.54 9.43
N CYS A 15 1.76 3.07 10.33
CA CYS A 15 0.75 4.05 9.99
C CYS A 15 1.36 5.47 10.07
N ALA A 16 1.90 5.95 8.95
CA ALA A 16 2.51 7.27 8.85
C ALA A 16 1.78 8.14 7.83
N VAL A 17 0.50 8.47 8.07
CA VAL A 17 -0.28 9.29 7.13
C VAL A 17 0.22 10.74 7.08
N ASP A 18 0.49 11.23 5.88
CA ASP A 18 0.70 12.64 5.61
C ASP A 18 -0.66 13.30 5.35
N GLY A 19 -1.11 14.15 6.29
CA GLY A 19 -2.40 14.83 6.18
C GLY A 19 -2.47 15.86 5.05
N ARG A 20 -1.32 16.32 4.52
CA ARG A 20 -1.27 17.27 3.42
C ARG A 20 -1.39 16.55 2.07
N ALA A 21 -0.76 15.38 1.95
CA ALA A 21 -0.82 14.54 0.75
C ALA A 21 -1.95 13.48 0.79
N ASN A 22 -2.64 13.30 1.92
CA ASN A 22 -3.69 12.30 2.16
C ASN A 22 -3.27 10.84 1.86
N VAL A 23 -1.97 10.56 1.98
CA VAL A 23 -1.35 9.26 1.73
C VAL A 23 -0.54 8.78 2.91
N CYS A 24 -0.47 7.47 3.10
CA CYS A 24 0.43 6.83 4.05
C CYS A 24 1.87 6.89 3.54
N ARG A 25 2.79 7.50 4.30
CA ARG A 25 4.24 7.54 4.02
C ARG A 25 4.94 6.20 4.24
N GLY A 26 4.27 5.26 4.90
CA GLY A 26 4.70 3.87 5.03
C GLY A 26 4.36 3.10 3.76
N CYS A 27 3.09 2.78 3.55
CA CYS A 27 2.69 1.93 2.42
C CYS A 27 2.44 2.67 1.10
N GLY A 28 2.36 4.01 1.07
CA GLY A 28 2.05 4.78 -0.15
C GLY A 28 0.57 4.85 -0.55
N ARG A 29 -0.33 4.19 0.20
CA ARG A 29 -1.79 4.19 -0.08
C ARG A 29 -2.48 5.43 0.43
N SER A 30 -3.50 5.88 -0.30
CA SER A 30 -4.39 6.95 0.16
C SER A 30 -5.40 6.43 1.19
N LEU A 31 -5.87 7.28 2.10
CA LEU A 31 -6.94 6.94 3.06
C LEU A 31 -8.19 6.38 2.39
N LYS A 32 -8.58 6.93 1.23
CA LYS A 32 -9.74 6.48 0.46
C LYS A 32 -9.58 5.04 -0.06
N GLU A 33 -8.37 4.68 -0.47
CA GLU A 33 -8.05 3.32 -0.91
C GLU A 33 -8.03 2.35 0.27
N ILE A 34 -7.47 2.76 1.41
CA ILE A 34 -7.46 1.96 2.65
C ILE A 34 -8.90 1.65 3.08
N ALA A 35 -9.78 2.66 3.08
CA ALA A 35 -11.19 2.51 3.42
C ALA A 35 -11.94 1.58 2.45
N GLY A 36 -11.63 1.63 1.15
CA GLY A 36 -12.25 0.79 0.13
C GLY A 36 -11.63 -0.59 -0.07
N TRP A 37 -10.49 -0.90 0.56
CA TRP A 37 -9.69 -2.09 0.24
C TRP A 37 -10.42 -3.42 0.44
N GLY A 38 -11.23 -3.50 1.49
CA GLY A 38 -12.02 -4.70 1.79
C GLY A 38 -13.09 -4.98 0.74
N ALA A 39 -13.56 -3.95 0.03
CA ALA A 39 -14.57 -4.06 -1.02
C ALA A 39 -13.98 -4.17 -2.44
N MET A 40 -12.70 -3.88 -2.62
CA MET A 40 -12.02 -3.97 -3.92
C MET A 40 -11.80 -5.43 -4.32
N SER A 41 -12.00 -5.74 -5.61
CA SER A 41 -11.62 -7.03 -6.21
C SER A 41 -10.11 -7.14 -6.39
N ASP A 42 -9.61 -8.35 -6.54
CA ASP A 42 -8.16 -8.64 -6.64
C ASP A 42 -7.50 -7.88 -7.81
N ALA A 43 -8.21 -7.73 -8.93
CA ALA A 43 -7.76 -6.94 -10.07
C ALA A 43 -7.66 -5.44 -9.76
N GLU A 44 -8.58 -4.88 -8.97
CA GLU A 44 -8.52 -3.49 -8.52
C GLU A 44 -7.36 -3.28 -7.54
N ARG A 45 -7.15 -4.24 -6.63
CA ARG A 45 -6.02 -4.23 -5.70
C ARG A 45 -4.70 -4.28 -6.44
N ASP A 46 -4.58 -5.11 -7.48
CA ASP A 46 -3.38 -5.21 -8.33
C ASP A 46 -3.09 -3.90 -9.07
N LYS A 47 -4.13 -3.26 -9.61
CA LYS A 47 -4.03 -1.93 -10.23
C LYS A 47 -3.49 -0.89 -9.24
N VAL A 48 -4.06 -0.86 -8.05
CA VAL A 48 -3.62 0.05 -6.97
C VAL A 48 -2.18 -0.25 -6.61
N LEU A 49 -1.83 -1.51 -6.33
CA LEU A 49 -0.47 -1.95 -6.01
C LEU A 49 0.56 -1.54 -7.08
N ARG A 50 0.22 -1.59 -8.36
CA ARG A 50 1.13 -1.12 -9.43
C ARG A 50 1.31 0.39 -9.49
N ASP A 51 0.33 1.17 -9.02
CA ASP A 51 0.40 2.64 -8.99
C ASP A 51 1.17 3.16 -7.76
N LEU A 52 1.15 2.42 -6.65
CA LEU A 52 1.86 2.80 -5.42
C LEU A 52 3.36 3.07 -5.58
N PRO A 53 4.15 2.24 -6.28
CA PRO A 53 5.58 2.46 -6.52
C PRO A 53 5.86 3.84 -7.10
N ALA A 54 5.08 4.25 -8.10
CA ALA A 54 5.22 5.55 -8.73
C ALA A 54 4.94 6.69 -7.74
N ARG A 55 3.98 6.51 -6.82
CA ARG A 55 3.68 7.50 -5.76
C ARG A 55 4.79 7.59 -4.74
N ILE A 56 5.34 6.46 -4.30
CA ILE A 56 6.44 6.41 -3.34
C ILE A 56 7.70 7.06 -3.93
N MET A 57 8.00 6.79 -5.20
CA MET A 57 9.09 7.48 -5.91
C MET A 57 8.88 9.00 -5.99
N ARG A 58 7.62 9.47 -6.12
CA ARG A 58 7.30 10.91 -6.06
C ARG A 58 7.43 11.50 -4.66
N LEU A 59 7.20 10.71 -3.61
CA LEU A 59 7.36 11.14 -2.22
C LEU A 59 8.84 11.26 -1.83
N GLY A 60 9.71 10.41 -2.40
CA GLY A 60 11.16 10.45 -2.21
C GLY A 60 11.55 10.50 -0.73
N ASP A 61 12.23 11.58 -0.33
CA ASP A 61 12.71 11.85 1.04
C ASP A 61 11.60 11.85 2.12
N LYS A 62 10.34 12.05 1.73
CA LYS A 62 9.21 12.01 2.65
C LYS A 62 8.65 10.62 2.91
N ALA A 63 9.06 9.61 2.14
CA ALA A 63 8.69 8.23 2.40
C ALA A 63 9.56 7.69 3.55
N SER A 64 8.93 7.17 4.60
CA SER A 64 9.66 6.68 5.78
C SER A 64 10.44 5.40 5.51
N ALA A 65 10.01 4.61 4.52
CA ALA A 65 10.71 3.41 4.06
C ALA A 65 10.29 3.08 2.62
N PRO A 66 10.74 3.85 1.61
CA PRO A 66 10.31 3.66 0.23
C PRO A 66 10.71 2.27 -0.30
N GLU A 67 11.91 1.80 0.06
CA GLU A 67 12.43 0.50 -0.37
C GLU A 67 11.63 -0.67 0.24
N GLU A 68 11.36 -0.63 1.54
CA GLU A 68 10.58 -1.67 2.23
C GLU A 68 9.13 -1.71 1.71
N ALA A 69 8.54 -0.53 1.48
CA ALA A 69 7.21 -0.41 0.92
C ALA A 69 7.12 -1.01 -0.49
N LEU A 70 8.10 -0.70 -1.36
CA LEU A 70 8.21 -1.28 -2.70
C LEU A 70 8.34 -2.80 -2.67
N ALA A 71 9.18 -3.34 -1.77
CA ALA A 71 9.34 -4.78 -1.60
C ALA A 71 8.03 -5.46 -1.18
N LYS A 72 7.29 -4.88 -0.23
CA LYS A 72 5.99 -5.38 0.22
C LYS A 72 4.88 -5.25 -0.81
N ILE A 73 4.93 -4.23 -1.66
CA ILE A 73 4.04 -4.11 -2.81
C ILE A 73 4.33 -5.24 -3.82
N ALA A 74 5.61 -5.51 -4.10
CA ALA A 74 6.01 -6.59 -5.01
C ALA A 74 5.62 -7.98 -4.48
N ASP A 75 5.76 -8.20 -3.16
CA ASP A 75 5.26 -9.41 -2.47
C ASP A 75 3.74 -9.56 -2.61
N ALA A 76 3.00 -8.47 -2.38
CA ALA A 76 1.54 -8.47 -2.53
C ALA A 76 1.08 -8.75 -3.97
N LEU A 77 1.83 -8.31 -4.99
CA LEU A 77 1.55 -8.62 -6.39
C LEU A 77 1.86 -10.08 -6.75
N SER A 78 2.90 -10.67 -6.15
CA SER A 78 3.39 -12.02 -6.45
C SER A 78 2.53 -13.17 -5.89
N GLY A 79 1.67 -12.89 -4.90
CA GLY A 79 0.89 -13.92 -4.16
C GLY A 79 -0.43 -14.40 -4.79
#